data_AF-A0A7J8SWY6-F1
#
_entry.id   AF-A0A7J8SWY6-F1
#
_cell.length_a   1.000
_cell.length_b   1.000
_cell.length_c   1.000
_cell.angle_alpha   90.00
_cell.angle_beta   90.00
_cell.angle_gamma   90.00
#
_symmetry.space_group_name_H-M   'P 1'
#
loop_
_entity.id
_entity.type
_entity.pdbx_description
1 polymer ?
#
loop_
_entity_poly.entity_id
_entity_poly.type
_entity_poly.pdbx_seq_one_letter_code
_entity_poly.pdbx_strand_id
1 'polypeptide(L)'
;MLQTWLVGDGLSEVEQRKASKGTLFIPFSQFPPKKLRTDCFYHTTPALQIPLAFENVDSCENWLPRRVMSKWRIAGLVHALEGWEEHECGYTTSNIEKVWEAALKHGFQPLKVPTHLKS
;
A
#
# COMPACT_ATOMS: atom_id res chain seq x y z
N MET A 1 -22.17 -3.27 7.90
CA MET A 1 -20.81 -3.84 8.02
C MET A 1 -19.98 -3.31 6.86
N LEU A 2 -18.78 -2.81 7.11
CA LEU A 2 -17.87 -2.30 6.07
C LEU A 2 -17.40 -3.50 5.22
N GLN A 3 -17.71 -3.53 3.93
CA GLN A 3 -17.22 -4.58 3.03
C GLN A 3 -15.85 -4.16 2.46
N THR A 4 -14.86 -5.06 2.48
CA THR A 4 -13.53 -4.80 1.93
C THR A 4 -13.32 -5.61 0.66
N TRP A 5 -12.86 -4.97 -0.41
CA TRP A 5 -12.58 -5.59 -1.70
C TRP A 5 -11.10 -5.45 -2.01
N LEU A 6 -10.44 -6.59 -2.27
CA LEU A 6 -9.09 -6.62 -2.83
C LEU A 6 -9.21 -6.57 -4.36
N VAL A 7 -8.56 -5.59 -4.99
CA VAL A 7 -8.72 -5.33 -6.43
C VAL A 7 -7.38 -5.30 -7.14
N GLY A 8 -7.33 -5.91 -8.33
CA GLY A 8 -6.15 -5.90 -9.18
C GLY A 8 -6.26 -4.84 -10.27
N ASP A 9 -5.40 -4.98 -11.28
CA ASP A 9 -5.46 -4.17 -12.48
C ASP A 9 -6.76 -4.40 -13.26
N GLY A 10 -7.23 -3.35 -13.93
CA GLY A 10 -8.38 -3.44 -14.83
C GLY A 10 -9.76 -3.39 -14.15
N LEU A 11 -9.85 -3.03 -12.85
CA LEU A 11 -11.13 -2.87 -12.16
C LEU A 11 -12.11 -1.98 -12.93
N SER A 12 -13.16 -2.60 -13.46
CA SER A 12 -14.13 -1.95 -14.34
C SER A 12 -15.22 -1.20 -13.57
N GLU A 13 -15.89 -0.28 -14.25
CA GLU A 13 -17.04 0.43 -13.68
C GLU A 13 -18.18 -0.52 -13.29
N VAL A 14 -18.45 -1.53 -14.12
CA VAL A 14 -19.51 -2.51 -13.90
C VAL A 14 -19.25 -3.31 -12.63
N GLU A 15 -18.00 -3.66 -12.34
CA GLU A 15 -17.61 -4.35 -11.11
C GLU A 15 -17.73 -3.44 -9.89
N GLN A 16 -17.28 -2.19 -9.98
CA GLN A 16 -17.41 -1.22 -8.88
C GLN A 16 -18.88 -0.96 -8.53
N ARG A 17 -19.80 -0.99 -9.50
CA ARG A 17 -21.25 -0.83 -9.27
C ARG A 17 -21.88 -2.01 -8.50
N LYS A 18 -21.27 -3.19 -8.54
CA LYS A 18 -21.72 -4.37 -7.76
C LYS A 18 -21.37 -4.26 -6.28
N ALA A 19 -20.40 -3.41 -5.91
CA ALA A 19 -20.02 -3.23 -4.53
C ALA A 19 -21.15 -2.58 -3.70
N SER A 20 -21.23 -2.93 -2.42
CA SER A 20 -22.20 -2.29 -1.52
C SER A 20 -21.76 -0.85 -1.17
N LYS A 21 -22.72 0.01 -0.80
CA LYS A 21 -22.42 1.37 -0.32
C LYS A 21 -21.48 1.30 0.89
N GLY A 22 -20.44 2.14 0.88
CA GLY A 22 -19.41 2.18 1.92
C GLY A 22 -18.32 1.11 1.75
N THR A 23 -18.27 0.38 0.63
CA THR A 23 -17.18 -0.58 0.38
C THR A 23 -15.81 0.09 0.39
N LEU A 24 -14.82 -0.56 0.99
CA LEU A 24 -13.40 -0.18 0.95
C LEU A 24 -12.67 -1.00 -0.11
N PHE A 25 -12.17 -0.33 -1.15
CA PHE A 25 -11.32 -0.92 -2.18
C PHE A 25 -9.85 -0.80 -1.79
N ILE A 26 -9.14 -1.92 -1.73
CA ILE A 26 -7.70 -1.99 -1.47
C ILE A 26 -7.04 -2.61 -2.71
N PRO A 27 -6.27 -1.83 -3.49
CA PRO A 27 -5.59 -2.38 -4.64
C PRO A 27 -4.35 -3.18 -4.23
N PHE A 28 -4.08 -4.30 -4.91
CA PHE A 28 -2.79 -4.98 -4.85
C PHE A 28 -1.93 -4.73 -6.10
N SER A 29 -2.44 -3.93 -7.05
CA SER A 29 -1.73 -3.52 -8.26
C SER A 29 -0.81 -2.31 -8.05
N GLN A 30 0.08 -2.10 -9.03
CA GLN A 30 1.00 -0.96 -9.07
C GLN A 30 0.27 0.38 -9.09
N PHE A 31 -0.75 0.49 -9.94
CA PHE A 31 -1.48 1.73 -10.14
C PHE A 31 -2.75 1.77 -9.29
N PRO A 32 -3.09 2.94 -8.72
CA PRO A 32 -4.32 3.07 -7.96
C PRO A 32 -5.54 2.89 -8.88
N PRO A 33 -6.64 2.31 -8.38
CA PRO A 33 -7.85 2.10 -9.17
C PRO A 33 -8.52 3.45 -9.47
N LYS A 34 -9.21 3.51 -10.61
CA LYS A 34 -10.05 4.67 -10.94
C LYS A 34 -11.20 4.75 -9.93
N LYS A 35 -11.31 5.90 -9.26
CA LYS A 35 -12.38 6.18 -8.28
C LYS A 35 -13.65 6.58 -9.02
N LEU A 36 -14.55 5.63 -9.29
CA LEU A 36 -15.77 5.88 -10.07
C LEU A 36 -17.01 6.06 -9.19
N ARG A 37 -16.95 5.64 -7.93
CA ARG A 37 -18.05 5.80 -6.96
C ARG A 37 -17.68 6.78 -5.86
N THR A 38 -18.59 7.69 -5.55
CA THR A 38 -18.42 8.67 -4.47
C THR A 38 -18.88 8.15 -3.12
N ASP A 39 -19.65 7.07 -3.11
CA ASP A 39 -20.23 6.44 -1.92
C ASP A 39 -19.40 5.25 -1.40
N CYS A 40 -18.17 5.08 -1.91
CA CYS A 40 -17.21 4.05 -1.53
C CYS A 40 -15.85 4.67 -1.21
N PHE A 41 -15.00 3.91 -0.50
CA PHE A 41 -13.66 4.33 -0.12
C PHE A 41 -12.60 3.63 -0.97
N TYR A 42 -11.56 4.35 -1.36
CA TYR A 42 -10.49 3.82 -2.20
C TYR A 42 -9.15 4.07 -1.52
N HIS A 43 -8.47 2.98 -1.20
CA HIS A 43 -7.08 3.02 -0.80
C HIS A 43 -6.20 3.19 -2.04
N THR A 44 -5.02 3.79 -1.86
CA THR A 44 -3.93 3.65 -2.82
C THR A 44 -3.31 2.27 -2.71
N THR A 45 -2.40 1.95 -3.61
CA THR A 45 -1.44 0.85 -3.43
C THR A 45 -0.85 0.87 -2.02
N PRO A 46 -0.73 -0.30 -1.34
CA PRO A 46 -0.11 -0.40 -0.03
C PRO A 46 1.25 0.28 -0.01
N ALA A 47 1.36 1.29 0.84
CA ALA A 47 2.53 2.16 0.94
C ALA A 47 2.77 2.52 2.41
N LEU A 48 3.99 2.96 2.70
CA LEU A 48 4.39 3.45 4.01
C LEU A 48 5.01 4.85 3.87
N GLN A 49 4.89 5.63 4.93
CA GLN A 49 5.61 6.88 5.09
C GLN A 49 7.09 6.58 5.35
N ILE A 50 7.97 7.30 4.64
CA ILE A 50 9.41 7.19 4.77
C ILE A 50 9.90 8.07 5.93
N PRO A 51 10.80 7.55 6.79
CA PRO A 51 11.38 8.30 7.91
C PRO A 51 12.08 9.58 7.44
N LEU A 52 12.09 10.60 8.30
CA LEU A 52 12.67 11.92 7.99
C LEU A 52 14.18 11.88 7.71
N ALA A 53 14.88 10.90 8.26
CA ALA A 53 16.32 10.71 8.10
C ALA A 53 16.76 10.41 6.66
N PHE A 54 15.84 10.00 5.79
CA PHE A 54 16.18 9.67 4.40
C PHE A 54 16.12 10.96 3.56
N GLU A 55 17.23 11.24 2.87
CA GLU A 55 17.39 12.40 1.99
C GLU A 55 17.10 12.03 0.53
N ASN A 56 16.75 13.03 -0.28
CA ASN A 56 16.49 12.87 -1.73
C ASN A 56 15.34 11.90 -2.07
N VAL A 57 14.37 11.74 -1.17
CA VAL A 57 13.16 10.93 -1.41
C VAL A 57 11.92 11.81 -1.56
N ASP A 58 11.80 12.43 -2.73
CA ASP A 58 10.73 13.40 -2.99
C ASP A 58 9.51 12.77 -3.67
N SER A 59 9.70 12.02 -4.76
CA SER A 59 8.61 11.42 -5.54
C SER A 59 9.07 10.12 -6.22
N CYS A 60 8.94 8.97 -5.56
CA CYS A 60 9.24 7.68 -6.20
C CYS A 60 8.09 7.19 -7.09
N GLU A 61 6.85 7.60 -6.79
CA GLU A 61 5.63 7.15 -7.45
C GLU A 61 4.66 8.34 -7.59
N ASN A 62 4.35 8.75 -8.83
CA ASN A 62 3.61 9.99 -9.13
C ASN A 62 2.21 10.09 -8.51
N TRP A 63 1.63 8.97 -8.09
CA TRP A 63 0.29 8.89 -7.47
C TRP A 63 0.33 8.80 -5.94
N LEU A 64 1.51 8.70 -5.34
CA LEU A 64 1.68 8.73 -3.89
C LEU A 64 2.07 10.14 -3.42
N PRO A 65 1.70 10.51 -2.18
CA PRO A 65 2.18 11.75 -1.57
C PRO A 65 3.70 11.78 -1.46
N ARG A 66 4.26 12.98 -1.25
CA ARG A 66 5.70 13.13 -0.99
C ARG A 66 6.13 12.32 0.23
N ARG A 67 7.33 11.75 0.16
CA ARG A 67 7.91 10.89 1.21
C ARG A 67 7.06 9.65 1.54
N VAL A 68 6.25 9.18 0.59
CA VAL A 68 5.50 7.93 0.69
C VAL A 68 5.96 7.02 -0.44
N MET A 69 6.12 5.74 -0.13
CA MET A 69 6.59 4.75 -1.10
C MET A 69 5.86 3.43 -0.90
N SER A 70 5.63 2.72 -2.00
CA SER A 70 4.99 1.40 -2.01
C SER A 70 5.75 0.38 -1.17
N LYS A 71 4.98 -0.52 -0.56
CA LYS A 71 5.52 -1.56 0.34
C LYS A 71 6.55 -2.45 -0.34
N TRP A 72 6.39 -2.79 -1.63
CA TRP A 72 7.38 -3.64 -2.33
C TRP A 72 8.73 -2.94 -2.54
N ARG A 73 8.76 -1.61 -2.75
CA ARG A 73 10.02 -0.87 -2.84
C ARG A 73 10.69 -0.81 -1.48
N ILE A 74 9.91 -0.56 -0.43
CA ILE A 74 10.40 -0.55 0.95
C ILE A 74 10.89 -1.94 1.38
N ALA A 75 10.23 -3.02 0.96
CA ALA A 75 10.68 -4.38 1.24
C ALA A 75 12.11 -4.60 0.71
N GLY A 76 12.40 -4.16 -0.53
CA GLY A 76 13.77 -4.20 -1.08
C GLY A 76 14.76 -3.35 -0.29
N LEU A 77 14.37 -2.17 0.18
CA LEU A 77 15.21 -1.34 1.06
C LEU A 77 15.50 -2.02 2.40
N VAL A 78 14.47 -2.55 3.06
CA VAL A 78 14.59 -3.26 4.34
C VAL A 78 15.49 -4.49 4.17
N HIS A 79 15.32 -5.23 3.09
CA HIS A 79 16.16 -6.39 2.77
C HIS A 79 17.64 -6.01 2.66
N ALA A 80 17.95 -4.90 1.99
CA ALA A 80 19.31 -4.37 1.90
C ALA A 80 19.84 -3.83 3.25
N LEU A 81 19.01 -3.12 4.02
CA LEU A 81 19.39 -2.56 5.32
C LEU A 81 19.67 -3.63 6.37
N GLU A 82 18.94 -4.73 6.35
CA GLU A 82 19.14 -5.87 7.25
C GLU A 82 20.22 -6.85 6.75
N GLY A 83 20.77 -6.63 5.55
CA GLY A 83 21.81 -7.49 4.97
C GLY A 83 21.32 -8.92 4.69
N TRP A 84 20.03 -9.09 4.39
CA TRP A 84 19.50 -10.40 4.03
C TRP A 84 19.96 -10.79 2.61
N GLU A 85 20.44 -12.03 2.47
CA GLU A 85 20.87 -12.60 1.17
C GLU A 85 19.79 -13.47 0.52
N GLU A 86 18.65 -13.63 1.20
CA GLU A 86 17.51 -14.38 0.70
C GLU A 86 16.95 -13.76 -0.60
N HIS A 87 16.31 -14.57 -1.44
CA HIS A 87 15.67 -14.08 -2.67
C HIS A 87 14.20 -14.48 -2.66
N GLU A 88 13.32 -13.48 -2.58
CA GLU A 88 11.87 -13.69 -2.69
C GLU A 88 11.48 -13.85 -4.17
N CYS A 89 11.58 -15.08 -4.67
CA CYS A 89 11.21 -15.42 -6.05
C CYS A 89 10.10 -16.47 -6.10
N GLY A 90 9.08 -16.21 -6.93
CA GLY A 90 7.93 -17.10 -7.11
C GLY A 90 7.10 -17.22 -5.83
N TYR A 91 6.98 -18.44 -5.31
CA TYR A 91 6.25 -18.72 -4.07
C TYR A 91 7.13 -18.66 -2.81
N THR A 92 8.43 -18.39 -2.98
CA THR A 92 9.34 -18.22 -1.85
C THR A 92 9.16 -16.81 -1.30
N THR A 93 8.71 -16.72 -0.06
CA THR A 93 8.45 -15.45 0.62
C THR A 93 9.11 -15.49 1.98
N SER A 94 9.81 -14.44 2.38
CA SER A 94 10.34 -14.33 3.74
C SER A 94 9.18 -14.19 4.72
N ASN A 95 9.47 -14.42 6.01
CA ASN A 95 8.45 -14.27 7.04
C ASN A 95 7.93 -12.81 7.06
N ILE A 96 6.65 -12.62 6.74
CA ILE A 96 5.99 -11.31 6.66
C ILE A 96 6.13 -10.53 7.98
N GLU A 97 6.06 -11.21 9.12
CA GLU A 97 6.19 -10.60 10.45
C GLU A 97 7.61 -10.06 10.67
N LYS A 98 8.63 -10.85 10.29
CA LYS A 98 10.04 -10.44 10.32
C LYS A 98 10.27 -9.18 9.48
N VAL A 99 9.77 -9.15 8.24
CA VAL A 99 9.89 -7.99 7.34
C VAL A 99 9.14 -6.78 7.90
N TRP A 100 7.96 -7.00 8.47
CA TRP A 100 7.14 -5.94 9.04
C TRP A 100 7.80 -5.29 10.26
N GLU A 101 8.30 -6.08 11.21
CA GLU A 101 9.01 -5.59 12.38
C GLU A 101 10.28 -4.81 12.00
N ALA A 102 11.06 -5.33 11.04
CA ALA A 102 12.23 -4.64 10.52
C ALA A 102 11.86 -3.30 9.86
N ALA A 103 10.79 -3.25 9.06
CA ALA A 103 10.31 -2.01 8.47
C ALA A 103 9.95 -0.96 9.54
N LEU A 104 9.23 -1.36 10.60
CA LEU A 104 8.91 -0.46 11.70
C LEU A 104 10.16 0.02 12.46
N LYS A 105 11.12 -0.87 12.70
CA LYS A 105 12.41 -0.58 13.35
C LYS A 105 13.23 0.46 12.57
N HIS A 106 13.21 0.40 11.24
CA HIS A 106 13.85 1.40 10.36
C HIS A 106 13.05 2.70 10.22
N GLY A 107 11.92 2.83 10.93
CA GLY A 107 11.14 4.06 10.98
C GLY A 107 10.13 4.24 9.86
N PHE A 108 9.90 3.22 9.02
CA PHE A 108 8.79 3.23 8.07
C PHE A 108 7.47 3.13 8.83
N GLN A 109 6.50 3.97 8.46
CA GLN A 109 5.22 4.05 9.19
C GLN A 109 4.02 3.74 8.29
N PRO A 110 3.05 2.93 8.74
CA PRO A 110 1.83 2.68 7.99
C PRO A 110 1.05 3.97 7.72
N LEU A 111 0.56 4.12 6.49
CA LEU A 111 -0.34 5.22 6.18
C LEU A 111 -1.64 5.06 6.97
N LYS A 112 -2.09 6.14 7.60
CA LYS A 112 -3.42 6.17 8.18
C LYS A 112 -4.43 6.18 7.04
N VAL A 113 -5.32 5.19 7.01
CA VAL A 113 -6.47 5.21 6.10
C VAL A 113 -7.25 6.49 6.39
N PRO A 114 -7.69 7.25 5.37
CA PRO A 114 -8.63 8.34 5.59
C PRO A 114 -9.94 7.73 6.08
N THR A 115 -10.11 7.64 7.40
CA THR A 115 -11.39 7.38 8.03
C THR A 115 -12.18 8.68 7.97
N HIS A 116 -12.84 8.96 6.84
CA HIS A 116 -13.97 9.89 6.84
C HIS A 116 -15.19 9.21 7.50
N LEU A 117 -15.00 8.62 8.69
CA LEU A 117 -16.08 8.38 9.62
C LEU A 117 -16.34 9.73 10.26
N LYS A 118 -17.20 10.55 9.62
CA LYS A 118 -17.82 11.67 10.32
C LYS A 118 -18.59 11.07 11.50
N SER A 119 -18.13 11.35 12.71
CA SER A 119 -18.96 11.31 13.91
C SER A 119 -20.08 12.34 13.78
#